data_AF-A0A3A8MJK8-F1
#
_entry.id   AF-A0A3A8MJK8-F1
#
_cell.length_a   1.000
_cell.length_b   1.000
_cell.length_c   1.000
_cell.angle_alpha   90.00
_cell.angle_beta   90.00
_cell.angle_gamma   90.00
#
_symmetry.space_group_name_H-M   'P 1'
#
loop_
_entity.id
_entity.type
_entity.pdbx_description
1 polymer ?
#
loop_
_entity_poly.entity_id
_entity_poly.type
_entity_poly.pdbx_seq_one_letter_code
_entity_poly.pdbx_strand_id
1 'polypeptide(L)'
;MASVELTRRELVAAFLGASVASACQRQQAPRAPVPGAIVDRAVDTGHKLRGGPLPRAETFEPVDVLVVGAGAAGLSAAWRLAGAGVKDVRVVELEGEA
;
A
#
# COMPACT_ATOMS: atom_id res chain seq x y z
N MET A 1 4.73 -21.03 -58.69
CA MET A 1 4.37 -20.52 -57.34
C MET A 1 4.16 -21.75 -56.47
N ALA A 2 5.13 -22.08 -55.61
CA ALA A 2 5.10 -23.33 -54.85
C ALA A 2 4.06 -23.28 -53.74
N SER A 3 3.24 -24.33 -53.62
CA SER A 3 2.29 -24.51 -52.52
C SER A 3 3.07 -24.81 -51.24
N VAL A 4 2.85 -24.02 -50.19
CA VAL A 4 3.38 -24.33 -48.86
C VAL A 4 2.45 -25.36 -48.23
N GLU A 5 2.91 -26.60 -48.09
CA GLU A 5 2.22 -27.60 -47.28
C GLU A 5 2.65 -27.45 -45.83
N LEU A 6 1.78 -26.87 -45.00
CA LEU A 6 1.98 -26.80 -43.56
C LEU A 6 1.43 -28.06 -42.91
N THR A 7 2.23 -28.72 -42.09
CA THR A 7 1.73 -29.77 -41.21
C THR A 7 0.80 -29.18 -40.15
N ARG A 8 -0.10 -30.01 -39.59
CA ARG A 8 -1.01 -29.60 -38.50
C ARG A 8 -0.26 -28.96 -37.31
N ARG A 9 0.96 -29.43 -37.00
CA ARG A 9 1.79 -28.89 -35.91
C ARG A 9 2.33 -27.50 -36.24
N GLU A 10 2.79 -27.29 -37.47
CA GLU A 10 3.30 -25.99 -37.92
C GLU A 10 2.18 -24.95 -37.97
N LEU A 11 0.98 -25.35 -38.41
CA LEU A 11 -0.20 -24.48 -38.38
C LEU A 11 -0.54 -24.06 -36.95
N VAL A 12 -0.60 -25.00 -35.99
CA VAL A 12 -0.89 -24.70 -34.58
C VAL A 12 0.21 -23.81 -33.96
N ALA A 13 1.48 -24.06 -34.26
CA ALA A 13 2.59 -23.24 -33.78
C ALA A 13 2.51 -21.78 -34.29
N ALA A 14 2.14 -21.59 -35.56
CA ALA A 14 1.97 -20.26 -36.15
C ALA A 14 0.83 -19.46 -35.48
N PHE A 15 -0.28 -20.11 -35.13
CA PHE A 15 -1.42 -19.45 -34.47
C PHE A 15 -1.20 -19.19 -32.97
N LEU A 16 -0.41 -20.02 -32.28
CA LEU A 16 -0.05 -19.79 -30.87
C LEU A 16 0.78 -18.51 -30.71
N GLY A 17 1.68 -18.20 -31.63
CA GLY A 17 2.50 -16.98 -31.58
C GLY A 17 1.66 -15.70 -31.65
N ALA A 18 0.67 -15.66 -32.54
CA ALA A 18 -0.20 -14.48 -32.72
C ALA A 18 -1.19 -14.29 -31.54
N SER A 19 -1.77 -15.37 -31.04
CA SER A 19 -2.72 -15.31 -29.91
C SER A 19 -2.03 -15.02 -28.57
N VAL A 20 -0.82 -15.53 -28.35
CA VAL A 20 0.01 -15.19 -27.18
C VAL A 20 0.50 -13.73 -27.27
N ALA A 21 0.92 -13.26 -28.44
CA ALA A 21 1.33 -11.86 -28.62
C ALA A 21 0.20 -10.87 -28.30
N SER A 22 -1.03 -11.15 -28.75
CA SER A 22 -2.21 -10.33 -28.41
C SER A 22 -2.65 -10.46 -26.96
N ALA A 23 -2.45 -11.61 -26.31
CA ALA A 23 -2.74 -11.78 -24.88
C ALA A 23 -1.73 -11.06 -23.98
N CYS A 24 -0.49 -10.86 -24.45
CA CYS A 24 0.53 -10.08 -23.76
C CYS A 24 0.44 -8.57 -24.04
N GLN A 25 -0.38 -8.14 -25.00
CA GLN A 25 -0.70 -6.73 -25.18
C GLN A 25 -1.60 -6.29 -24.03
N ARG A 26 -0.98 -5.74 -22.97
CA ARG A 26 -1.71 -4.96 -21.97
C ARG A 26 -2.50 -3.89 -22.71
N GLN A 27 -3.81 -4.06 -22.79
CA GLN A 27 -4.70 -3.02 -23.28
C GLN A 27 -4.60 -1.84 -22.30
N GLN A 28 -3.76 -0.85 -22.64
CA GLN A 28 -3.69 0.45 -21.99
C GLN A 28 -4.88 1.32 -22.44
N ALA A 29 -6.09 0.76 -22.45
CA ALA A 29 -7.27 1.59 -22.54
C ALA A 29 -7.25 2.50 -21.29
N PRO A 30 -7.29 3.84 -21.44
CA PRO A 30 -7.37 4.74 -20.29
C PRO A 30 -8.62 4.34 -19.50
N ARG A 31 -8.44 3.75 -18.32
CA ARG A 31 -9.56 3.55 -17.41
C ARG A 31 -10.05 4.94 -17.02
N ALA A 32 -11.35 5.17 -17.13
CA ALA A 32 -11.94 6.37 -16.58
C ALA A 32 -11.55 6.47 -15.09
N PRO A 33 -11.17 7.66 -14.58
CA PRO A 33 -10.85 7.83 -13.18
C PRO A 33 -12.03 7.37 -12.32
N VAL A 34 -11.75 6.60 -11.26
CA VAL A 34 -12.77 6.27 -10.27
C VAL A 34 -13.11 7.55 -9.51
N PRO A 35 -14.37 8.02 -9.49
CA PRO A 35 -14.75 9.18 -8.70
C PRO A 35 -14.44 8.94 -7.22
N GLY A 36 -13.61 9.79 -6.62
CA GLY A 36 -13.21 9.68 -5.23
C GLY A 36 -12.02 10.57 -4.90
N ALA A 37 -11.77 10.74 -3.60
CA ALA A 37 -10.60 11.41 -3.08
C ALA A 37 -9.99 10.54 -1.97
N ILE A 38 -8.67 10.64 -1.79
CA ILE A 38 -8.03 10.10 -0.60
C ILE A 38 -8.40 11.03 0.54
N VAL A 39 -9.17 10.52 1.50
CA VAL A 39 -9.65 11.28 2.67
C VAL A 39 -8.64 11.31 3.81
N ASP A 40 -7.65 10.43 3.76
CA ASP A 40 -6.54 10.32 4.71
C ASP A 40 -5.43 11.30 4.34
N ARG A 41 -5.05 12.20 5.25
CA ARG A 41 -3.97 13.19 5.04
C ARG A 41 -2.63 12.70 5.58
N ALA A 42 -2.60 11.58 6.32
CA ALA A 42 -1.39 10.98 6.85
C ALA A 42 -0.45 10.53 5.74
N VAL A 43 -0.94 10.37 4.51
CA VAL A 43 -0.13 10.05 3.33
C VAL A 43 0.97 11.09 3.09
N ASP A 44 0.71 12.38 3.30
CA ASP A 44 1.71 13.43 3.08
C ASP A 44 2.83 13.34 4.11
N THR A 45 2.47 13.11 5.38
CA THR A 45 3.46 12.91 6.45
C THR A 45 4.23 11.60 6.27
N GLY A 46 3.54 10.50 5.97
CA GLY A 46 4.16 9.20 5.72
C GLY A 46 5.09 9.21 4.50
N HIS A 47 4.76 9.95 3.44
CA HIS A 47 5.60 10.07 2.26
C HIS A 47 6.92 10.81 2.51
N LYS A 48 7.08 11.56 3.61
CA LYS A 48 8.37 12.14 4.00
C LYS A 48 9.47 11.09 4.13
N LEU A 49 9.11 9.87 4.54
CA LEU A 49 10.04 8.72 4.62
C LEU A 49 10.61 8.31 3.26
N ARG A 50 9.93 8.62 2.15
CA ARG A 50 10.45 8.36 0.80
C ARG A 50 11.52 9.38 0.39
N GLY A 51 11.52 10.57 0.99
CA GLY A 51 12.47 11.64 0.68
C GLY A 51 13.84 11.50 1.34
N GLY A 52 13.98 10.57 2.29
CA GLY A 52 15.23 10.36 3.03
C GLY A 52 14.98 10.14 4.53
N PRO A 53 16.06 10.03 5.33
CA PRO A 53 15.95 9.85 6.77
C PRO A 53 15.27 11.04 7.43
N LEU A 54 14.41 10.78 8.42
CA LEU A 54 13.83 11.82 9.26
C LEU A 54 14.90 12.41 10.20
N PRO A 55 14.74 13.67 10.64
CA PRO A 55 15.59 14.26 11.68
C PRO A 55 15.62 13.37 12.92
N ARG A 56 16.80 13.26 13.54
CA ARG A 56 16.93 12.52 14.79
C ARG A 56 16.24 13.30 15.91
N ALA A 57 15.52 12.60 16.78
CA ALA A 57 14.93 13.21 17.97
C ALA A 57 16.02 13.75 18.90
N GLU A 58 15.83 14.98 19.37
CA GLU A 58 16.74 15.66 20.32
C GLU A 58 16.29 15.46 21.78
N THR A 59 15.02 15.11 21.98
CA THR A 59 14.40 14.92 23.30
C THR A 59 13.90 13.49 23.46
N PHE A 60 13.98 13.00 24.70
CA PHE A 60 13.52 11.67 25.09
C PHE A 60 12.78 11.79 26.42
N GLU A 61 11.57 11.27 26.46
CA GLU A 61 10.75 11.24 27.68
C GLU A 61 10.51 9.77 28.05
N PRO A 62 10.82 9.35 29.29
CA PRO A 62 10.48 8.02 29.74
C PRO A 62 8.96 7.91 29.90
N VAL A 63 8.39 6.80 29.41
CA VAL A 63 7.00 6.41 29.67
C VAL A 63 6.94 4.92 29.98
N ASP A 64 6.00 4.49 30.83
CA ASP A 64 5.82 3.07 31.12
C ASP A 64 5.35 2.31 29.86
N VAL A 65 4.39 2.89 29.11
CA VAL A 65 3.89 2.30 27.86
C VAL A 65 3.61 3.38 26.80
N LEU A 66 4.23 3.22 25.62
CA LEU A 66 3.92 4.00 24.43
C LEU A 66 3.08 3.18 23.44
N VAL A 67 1.90 3.68 23.08
CA VAL A 67 1.02 3.13 22.04
C VAL A 67 1.11 4.03 20.80
N VAL A 68 1.55 3.45 19.69
CA VAL A 68 1.68 4.16 18.40
C VAL A 68 0.45 3.86 17.54
N GLY A 69 -0.36 4.89 17.28
CA GLY A 69 -1.63 4.85 16.56
C GLY A 69 -2.84 4.95 17.51
N ALA A 70 -3.70 5.94 17.31
CA ALA A 70 -4.94 6.18 18.06
C ALA A 70 -6.19 5.61 17.35
N GLY A 71 -6.01 4.59 16.51
CA GLY A 71 -7.10 3.82 15.94
C GLY A 71 -7.77 2.89 16.95
N ALA A 72 -8.72 2.07 16.47
CA ALA A 72 -9.49 1.14 17.30
C ALA A 72 -8.61 0.21 18.14
N ALA A 73 -7.51 -0.30 17.58
CA ALA A 73 -6.58 -1.17 18.29
C ALA A 73 -5.82 -0.44 19.40
N GLY A 74 -5.26 0.75 19.12
CA GLY A 74 -4.47 1.51 20.07
C GLY A 74 -5.30 2.05 21.23
N LEU A 75 -6.49 2.59 20.95
CA LEU A 75 -7.42 3.04 21.99
C LEU A 75 -7.93 1.86 22.84
N SER A 76 -8.20 0.70 22.22
CA SER A 76 -8.58 -0.50 22.97
C SER A 76 -7.45 -1.00 23.89
N ALA A 77 -6.20 -0.90 23.44
CA ALA A 77 -5.04 -1.26 24.25
C ALA A 77 -4.86 -0.29 25.42
N ALA A 78 -4.89 1.03 25.16
CA ALA A 78 -4.79 2.05 26.19
C ALA A 78 -5.90 1.93 27.24
N TRP A 79 -7.15 1.71 26.80
CA TRP A 79 -8.28 1.49 27.70
C TRP A 79 -8.10 0.27 28.61
N ARG A 80 -7.63 -0.87 28.06
CA ARG A 80 -7.34 -2.07 28.86
C ARG A 80 -6.20 -1.84 29.86
N LEU A 81 -5.13 -1.16 29.45
CA LEU A 81 -3.99 -0.85 30.31
C LEU A 81 -4.39 0.06 31.47
N ALA A 82 -5.19 1.10 31.18
CA ALA A 82 -5.75 1.98 32.20
C ALA A 82 -6.63 1.21 33.19
N GLY A 83 -7.50 0.31 32.69
CA GLY A 83 -8.33 -0.57 33.52
C GLY A 83 -7.52 -1.55 34.39
N ALA A 84 -6.33 -1.94 33.95
CA ALA A 84 -5.39 -2.76 34.72
C ALA A 84 -4.53 -1.95 35.72
N GLY A 85 -4.73 -0.63 35.80
CA GLY A 85 -4.04 0.25 36.74
C GLY A 85 -2.68 0.79 36.26
N VAL A 86 -2.33 0.60 34.98
CA VAL A 86 -1.14 1.25 34.39
C VAL A 86 -1.42 2.75 34.28
N LYS A 87 -0.58 3.56 34.91
CA LYS A 87 -0.85 5.00 35.08
C LYS A 87 -0.22 5.87 34.01
N ASP A 88 0.92 5.45 33.45
CA ASP A 88 1.67 6.23 32.47
C ASP A 88 1.63 5.56 31.09
N VAL A 89 0.46 5.65 30.46
CA VAL A 89 0.23 5.20 29.09
C VAL A 89 0.12 6.42 28.19
N ARG A 90 0.99 6.52 27.19
CA ARG A 90 0.94 7.58 26.19
C ARG A 90 0.49 7.01 24.84
N VAL A 91 -0.52 7.62 24.24
CA VAL A 91 -0.97 7.31 22.87
C VAL A 91 -0.51 8.45 21.96
N VAL A 92 0.12 8.11 20.84
CA VAL A 92 0.51 9.06 19.80
C VAL A 92 -0.13 8.67 18.47
N GLU A 93 -0.54 9.66 17.68
CA GLU A 93 -1.10 9.47 16.34
C GLU A 93 -0.33 10.35 15.34
N LEU A 94 -0.21 9.88 14.12
CA LEU A 94 0.48 10.56 13.04
C LEU A 94 -0.31 11.76 12.52
N GLU A 95 -1.63 11.62 12.48
CA GLU A 95 -2.56 12.70 12.17
C GLU A 95 -2.58 13.74 13.30
N GLY A 96 -2.59 15.02 12.93
CA GLY A 96 -2.75 16.11 13.89
C GLY A 96 -4.19 16.23 14.40
N GLU A 97 -4.39 16.99 15.47
CA GLU A 97 -5.74 17.45 15.83
C GLU A 97 -6.31 18.32 14.70
N ALA A 98 -7.57 18.08 14.35
CA ALA A 98 -8.32 18.85 13.36
C ALA A 98 -8.85 20.16 13.95
#